data_AF-A0A6J4QK68-F1
#
_entry.id   AF-A0A6J4QK68-F1
#
_cell.length_a   1.000
_cell.length_b   1.000
_cell.length_c   1.000
_cell.angle_alpha   90.00
_cell.angle_beta   90.00
_cell.angle_gamma   90.00
#
_symmetry.space_group_name_H-M   'P 1'
#
loop_
_entity.id
_entity.type
_entity.pdbx_description
1 polymer ?
#
loop_
_entity_poly.entity_id
_entity_poly.type
_entity_poly.pdbx_seq_one_letter_code
_entity_poly.pdbx_strand_id
1 'polypeptide(L)'
;MRTRSPLVRTLVYAALMILAFALSVGVGAMGALLLQGNLTGLLGRQEPRSADEQAVSQAQQKEAASKQDQAAADRSADAALLGEAEYVDAVEDIQTDAAETFRDSHERLLRYDSLSAADVEGMKANEATLQGVAVRAADLDPPQRYEEQHRVFGAAIEQLHEAARMAHAMAVDPVAATETSFDEYDGRAGEASALLRRSNQLLGEDHETIEDVREVSPEF
;
A
#
# COMPACT_ATOMS: atom_id res chain seq x y z
N MET A 1 37.60 -21.57 4.88
CA MET A 1 37.05 -21.21 3.56
C MET A 1 35.98 -22.24 3.19
N ARG A 2 34.69 -21.93 3.37
CA ARG A 2 33.57 -22.85 3.08
C ARG A 2 33.08 -22.61 1.65
N THR A 3 33.23 -23.63 0.81
CA THR A 3 32.73 -23.73 -0.57
C THR A 3 31.21 -23.75 -0.58
N ARG A 4 30.59 -22.76 -1.25
CA ARG A 4 29.13 -22.69 -1.44
C ARG A 4 28.70 -23.72 -2.51
N SER A 5 27.59 -24.40 -2.22
CA SER A 5 26.99 -25.49 -3.00
C SER A 5 26.60 -25.06 -4.43
N PRO A 6 26.84 -25.90 -5.46
CA PRO A 6 26.56 -25.58 -6.87
C PRO A 6 25.08 -25.37 -7.20
N LEU A 7 24.16 -25.83 -6.34
CA LEU A 7 22.71 -25.64 -6.49
C LEU A 7 22.25 -24.18 -6.35
N VAL A 8 22.99 -23.36 -5.60
CA VAL A 8 22.65 -21.93 -5.42
C VAL A 8 22.98 -21.13 -6.69
N ARG A 9 23.97 -21.56 -7.48
CA ARG A 9 24.32 -20.86 -8.73
C ARG A 9 23.25 -21.04 -9.81
N THR A 10 22.62 -22.21 -9.92
CA THR A 10 21.57 -22.45 -10.92
C THR A 10 20.29 -21.67 -10.64
N LEU A 11 19.93 -21.43 -9.37
CA LEU A 11 18.75 -20.64 -9.02
C LEU A 11 18.92 -19.14 -9.35
N VAL A 12 20.12 -18.58 -9.18
CA VAL A 12 20.40 -17.17 -9.49
C VAL A 12 20.33 -16.86 -10.99
N TYR A 13 20.68 -17.82 -11.85
CA TYR A 13 20.59 -17.62 -13.31
C TYR A 13 19.16 -17.76 -13.87
N ALA A 14 18.28 -18.52 -13.20
CA ALA A 14 16.89 -18.65 -13.64
C ALA A 14 16.09 -17.36 -13.39
N ALA A 15 16.35 -16.65 -12.28
CA ALA A 15 15.68 -15.38 -11.95
C ALA A 15 16.05 -14.23 -12.91
N LEU A 16 17.29 -14.20 -13.42
CA LEU A 16 17.75 -13.15 -14.33
C LEU A 16 17.16 -13.25 -15.75
N MET A 17 16.71 -14.42 -16.19
CA MET A 17 16.12 -14.61 -17.51
C MET A 17 14.64 -14.17 -17.59
N ILE A 18 13.94 -14.11 -16.44
CA ILE A 18 12.54 -13.65 -16.39
C ILE A 18 12.47 -12.11 -16.42
N LEU A 19 13.51 -11.42 -15.93
CA LEU A 19 13.56 -9.95 -15.89
C LEU A 19 13.80 -9.29 -17.26
N ALA A 20 14.15 -10.05 -18.30
CA ALA A 20 14.50 -9.50 -19.62
C ALA A 20 13.34 -9.48 -20.64
N PHE A 21 12.12 -9.92 -20.27
CA PHE A 21 11.01 -10.08 -21.23
C PHE A 21 9.80 -9.16 -21.02
N ALA A 22 9.83 -8.24 -20.05
CA ALA A 22 8.67 -7.42 -19.68
C ALA A 22 8.82 -5.91 -19.98
N LEU A 23 9.53 -5.53 -21.05
CA LEU A 23 9.69 -4.11 -21.47
C LEU A 23 9.32 -3.86 -22.94
N SER A 24 8.30 -4.53 -23.50
CA SER A 24 7.91 -4.27 -24.89
C SER A 24 6.41 -4.37 -25.22
N VAL A 25 5.54 -3.72 -24.45
CA VAL A 25 4.16 -3.40 -24.88
C VAL A 25 3.76 -2.12 -24.16
N GLY A 26 3.37 -0.99 -24.74
CA GLY A 26 3.25 -0.56 -26.13
C GLY A 26 2.89 0.93 -26.07
N VAL A 27 3.82 1.81 -26.42
CA VAL A 27 3.54 3.21 -26.71
C VAL A 27 2.86 3.23 -28.08
N GLY A 28 1.57 3.56 -28.13
CA GLY A 28 0.87 3.65 -29.42
C GLY A 28 -0.58 4.07 -29.32
N ALA A 29 -0.84 5.38 -29.38
CA ALA A 29 -1.87 6.01 -30.23
C ALA A 29 -2.12 7.47 -29.80
N MET A 30 -1.14 8.35 -30.05
CA MET A 30 -1.45 9.77 -30.26
C MET A 30 -1.48 10.05 -31.75
N GLY A 31 -2.60 10.63 -32.20
CA GLY A 31 -2.64 11.57 -33.31
C GLY A 31 -2.76 10.98 -34.71
N ALA A 32 -3.99 10.93 -35.24
CA ALA A 32 -4.32 11.43 -36.58
C ALA A 32 -5.81 11.19 -36.91
N LEU A 33 -6.69 12.14 -36.61
CA LEU A 33 -7.92 12.37 -37.37
C LEU A 33 -8.26 13.87 -37.39
N LEU A 34 -7.35 14.67 -37.95
CA LEU A 34 -7.65 16.00 -38.45
C LEU A 34 -6.89 16.18 -39.77
N LEU A 35 -7.40 15.59 -40.86
CA LEU A 35 -7.25 16.12 -42.22
C LEU A 35 -8.12 15.31 -43.20
N GLN A 36 -9.40 15.63 -43.27
CA GLN A 36 -10.17 15.39 -44.49
C GLN A 36 -10.75 16.72 -44.98
N GLY A 37 -9.81 17.58 -45.36
CA GLY A 37 -10.05 18.75 -46.18
C GLY A 37 -10.41 18.31 -47.60
N ASN A 38 -11.71 18.17 -47.81
CA ASN A 38 -12.46 18.59 -48.99
C ASN A 38 -11.65 19.24 -50.14
N LEU A 39 -11.34 18.49 -51.20
CA LEU A 39 -11.05 19.04 -52.53
C LEU A 39 -11.48 18.05 -53.62
N THR A 40 -12.77 18.03 -53.94
CA THR A 40 -13.21 17.73 -55.32
C THR A 40 -14.52 18.45 -55.60
N GLY A 41 -14.40 19.68 -56.10
CA GLY A 41 -15.50 20.34 -56.78
C GLY A 41 -15.73 19.65 -58.13
N LEU A 42 -16.98 19.23 -58.37
CA LEU A 42 -17.54 19.10 -59.70
C LEU A 42 -19.07 19.12 -59.58
N LEU A 43 -19.63 20.31 -59.87
CA LEU A 43 -21.00 20.56 -60.32
C LEU A 43 -22.13 19.99 -59.45
N GLY A 44 -22.42 20.67 -58.33
CA GLY A 44 -23.60 20.41 -57.52
C GLY A 44 -24.28 21.71 -57.09
N ARG A 45 -25.33 22.07 -57.83
CA ARG A 45 -26.35 23.09 -57.57
C ARG A 45 -26.49 23.48 -56.09
N GLN A 46 -26.14 24.73 -55.79
CA GLN A 46 -26.29 25.34 -54.47
C GLN A 46 -27.77 25.71 -54.26
N GLU A 47 -28.53 24.81 -53.63
CA GLU A 47 -29.80 25.18 -52.99
C GLU A 47 -29.49 25.82 -51.62
N PRO A 48 -30.14 26.93 -51.26
CA PRO A 48 -29.96 27.56 -49.96
C PRO A 48 -30.57 26.66 -48.88
N ARG A 49 -29.73 26.02 -48.06
CA ARG A 49 -30.18 25.34 -46.85
C ARG A 49 -30.80 26.35 -45.90
N SER A 50 -32.01 26.03 -45.45
CA SER A 50 -32.79 26.81 -44.50
C SER A 50 -32.14 26.79 -43.11
N ALA A 51 -32.35 27.87 -42.37
CA ALA A 51 -31.83 28.06 -41.01
C ALA A 51 -32.19 26.93 -40.01
N ASP A 52 -33.20 26.12 -40.34
CA ASP A 52 -33.67 25.01 -39.51
C ASP A 52 -32.74 23.78 -39.52
N GLU A 53 -32.01 23.47 -40.61
CA GLU A 53 -31.10 22.31 -40.64
C GLU A 53 -29.81 22.54 -39.81
N GLN A 54 -29.39 23.80 -39.68
CA GLN A 54 -28.20 24.18 -38.91
C GLN A 54 -28.46 24.09 -37.39
N ALA A 55 -29.68 24.39 -36.95
CA ALA A 55 -30.10 24.26 -35.56
C ALA A 55 -30.16 22.79 -35.10
N VAL A 56 -30.62 21.87 -35.96
CA VAL A 56 -30.69 20.43 -35.66
C VAL A 56 -29.29 19.82 -35.55
N SER A 57 -28.35 20.22 -36.42
CA SER A 57 -26.96 19.74 -36.37
C SER A 57 -26.23 20.23 -35.11
N GLN A 58 -26.46 21.48 -34.68
CA GLN A 58 -25.89 22.01 -33.44
C GLN A 58 -26.46 21.32 -32.19
N ALA A 59 -27.76 21.03 -32.17
CA ALA A 59 -28.41 20.33 -31.06
C ALA A 59 -27.87 18.91 -30.89
N GLN A 60 -27.72 18.14 -31.98
CA GLN A 60 -27.14 16.80 -31.95
C GLN A 60 -25.66 16.80 -31.53
N GLN A 61 -24.89 17.82 -31.94
CA GLN A 61 -23.48 17.93 -31.56
C GLN A 61 -23.30 18.26 -30.07
N LYS A 62 -24.19 19.10 -29.50
CA LYS A 62 -24.22 19.40 -28.07
C LYS A 62 -24.62 18.20 -27.22
N GLU A 63 -25.56 17.40 -27.72
CA GLU A 63 -26.03 16.18 -27.04
C GLU A 63 -24.97 15.07 -27.09
N ALA A 64 -24.24 14.94 -28.21
CA ALA A 64 -23.10 14.03 -28.32
C ALA A 64 -21.93 14.44 -27.42
N ALA A 65 -21.60 15.74 -27.34
CA ALA A 65 -20.59 16.26 -26.42
C ALA A 65 -20.98 16.01 -24.95
N SER A 66 -22.25 16.28 -24.59
CA SER A 66 -22.74 16.04 -23.22
C SER A 66 -22.70 14.55 -22.84
N LYS A 67 -22.99 13.63 -23.77
CA LYS A 67 -22.87 12.18 -23.53
C LYS A 67 -21.42 11.72 -23.40
N GLN A 68 -20.51 12.36 -24.14
CA GLN A 68 -19.08 12.05 -24.07
C GLN A 68 -18.46 12.53 -22.75
N ASP A 69 -18.83 13.72 -22.28
CA ASP A 69 -18.39 14.27 -20.99
C ASP A 69 -18.91 13.42 -19.83
N GLN A 70 -20.17 12.97 -19.91
CA GLN A 70 -20.75 12.09 -18.89
C GLN A 70 -20.08 10.72 -18.86
N ALA A 71 -19.84 10.10 -20.01
CA ALA A 71 -19.12 8.83 -20.07
C ALA A 71 -17.64 8.93 -19.63
N ALA A 72 -17.01 10.11 -19.76
CA ALA A 72 -15.68 10.36 -19.24
C ALA A 72 -15.69 10.54 -17.71
N ALA A 73 -16.69 11.25 -17.19
CA ALA A 73 -16.90 11.42 -15.75
C ALA A 73 -17.19 10.08 -15.06
N ASP A 74 -18.06 9.25 -15.65
CA ASP A 74 -18.40 7.91 -15.13
C ASP A 74 -17.15 7.02 -15.08
N ARG A 75 -16.34 6.99 -16.15
CA ARG A 75 -15.06 6.25 -16.15
C ARG A 75 -14.05 6.75 -15.11
N SER A 76 -14.02 8.06 -14.87
CA SER A 76 -13.16 8.65 -13.84
C SER A 76 -13.63 8.27 -12.43
N ALA A 77 -14.94 8.19 -12.21
CA ALA A 77 -15.51 7.76 -10.94
C ALA A 77 -15.23 6.27 -10.69
N ASP A 78 -15.40 5.42 -11.69
CA ASP A 78 -15.09 3.98 -11.58
C ASP A 78 -13.60 3.74 -11.27
N ALA A 79 -12.70 4.50 -11.91
CA ALA A 79 -11.26 4.41 -11.63
C ALA A 79 -10.91 4.87 -10.21
N ALA A 80 -11.57 5.91 -9.69
CA ALA A 80 -11.38 6.37 -8.32
C ALA A 80 -11.86 5.32 -7.31
N LEU A 81 -13.01 4.69 -7.53
CA LEU A 81 -13.52 3.61 -6.69
C LEU A 81 -12.58 2.39 -6.69
N LEU A 82 -12.00 2.05 -7.84
CA LEU A 82 -11.05 0.95 -7.94
C LEU A 82 -9.76 1.24 -7.15
N GLY A 83 -9.25 2.47 -7.21
CA GLY A 83 -8.10 2.89 -6.41
C GLY A 83 -8.39 2.94 -4.91
N GLU A 84 -9.62 3.24 -4.51
CA GLU A 84 -10.04 3.19 -3.10
C GLU A 84 -10.09 1.75 -2.57
N ALA A 85 -10.62 0.81 -3.34
CA ALA A 85 -10.64 -0.60 -2.96
C ALA A 85 -9.21 -1.16 -2.85
N GLU A 86 -8.35 -0.88 -3.83
CA GLU A 86 -6.95 -1.29 -3.82
C GLU A 86 -6.18 -0.72 -2.61
N TYR A 87 -6.48 0.52 -2.22
CA TYR A 87 -5.91 1.12 -1.01
C TYR A 87 -6.36 0.40 0.27
N VAL A 88 -7.67 0.12 0.41
CA VAL A 88 -8.22 -0.57 1.58
C VAL A 88 -7.61 -1.97 1.70
N ASP A 89 -7.55 -2.73 0.61
CA ASP A 89 -6.94 -4.06 0.57
C ASP A 89 -5.45 -4.00 0.98
N ALA A 90 -4.71 -2.99 0.49
CA ALA A 90 -3.31 -2.82 0.85
C ALA A 90 -3.10 -2.46 2.34
N VAL A 91 -4.00 -1.66 2.92
CA VAL A 91 -3.98 -1.36 4.37
C VAL A 91 -4.21 -2.62 5.18
N GLU A 92 -5.19 -3.46 4.80
CA GLU A 92 -5.46 -4.73 5.45
C GLU A 92 -4.23 -5.63 5.45
N ASP A 93 -3.64 -5.87 4.27
CA ASP A 93 -2.45 -6.73 4.11
C ASP A 93 -1.29 -6.26 5.00
N ILE A 94 -1.01 -4.96 4.99
CA ILE A 94 0.08 -4.37 5.79
C ILE A 94 -0.23 -4.49 7.28
N GLN A 95 -1.48 -4.25 7.69
CA GLN A 95 -1.89 -4.33 9.09
C GLN A 95 -1.80 -5.76 9.64
N THR A 96 -2.27 -6.74 8.88
CA THR A 96 -2.15 -8.16 9.23
C THR A 96 -0.68 -8.58 9.33
N ASP A 97 0.14 -8.28 8.31
CA ASP A 97 1.58 -8.57 8.34
C ASP A 97 2.27 -7.95 9.58
N ALA A 98 1.92 -6.70 9.92
CA ALA A 98 2.46 -6.00 11.07
C ALA A 98 2.05 -6.65 12.39
N ALA A 99 0.75 -6.94 12.55
CA ALA A 99 0.18 -7.49 13.77
C ALA A 99 0.75 -8.89 14.05
N GLU A 100 0.77 -9.77 13.05
CA GLU A 100 1.34 -11.11 13.18
C GLU A 100 2.83 -11.07 13.53
N THR A 101 3.61 -10.26 12.82
CA THR A 101 5.05 -10.13 13.07
C THR A 101 5.34 -9.58 14.46
N PHE A 102 4.56 -8.59 14.90
CA PHE A 102 4.69 -8.00 16.23
C PHE A 102 4.34 -9.00 17.32
N ARG A 103 3.22 -9.74 17.20
CA ARG A 103 2.82 -10.77 18.17
C ARG A 103 3.90 -11.83 18.32
N ASP A 104 4.48 -12.29 17.23
CA ASP A 104 5.57 -13.28 17.28
C ASP A 104 6.83 -12.75 18.00
N SER A 105 7.12 -11.45 17.91
CA SER A 105 8.20 -10.83 18.72
C SER A 105 7.79 -10.71 20.19
N HIS A 106 6.54 -10.32 20.44
CA HIS A 106 5.99 -10.14 21.77
C HIS A 106 5.93 -11.46 22.57
N GLU A 107 5.47 -12.56 21.94
CA GLU A 107 5.41 -13.88 22.56
C GLU A 107 6.79 -14.41 23.00
N ARG A 108 7.85 -14.01 22.30
CA ARG A 108 9.22 -14.29 22.72
C ARG A 108 9.61 -13.42 23.91
N LEU A 109 9.31 -12.12 23.86
CA LEU A 109 9.60 -11.20 24.95
C LEU A 109 8.86 -11.57 26.25
N LEU A 110 7.64 -12.10 26.20
CA LEU A 110 6.94 -12.64 27.37
C LEU A 110 7.72 -13.75 28.12
N ARG A 111 8.69 -14.37 27.46
CA ARG A 111 9.54 -15.43 28.02
C ARG A 111 10.98 -14.94 28.23
N TYR A 112 11.13 -13.64 28.47
CA TYR A 112 12.38 -12.89 28.55
C TYR A 112 13.52 -13.64 29.27
N ASP A 113 13.28 -14.11 30.49
CA ASP A 113 14.29 -14.78 31.33
C ASP A 113 14.80 -16.12 30.77
N SER A 114 14.10 -16.65 29.77
CA SER A 114 14.36 -17.94 29.13
C SER A 114 14.68 -17.84 27.63
N LEU A 115 14.92 -16.62 27.13
CA LEU A 115 15.23 -16.39 25.71
C LEU A 115 16.47 -17.19 25.28
N SER A 116 16.30 -17.95 24.20
CA SER A 116 17.41 -18.63 23.53
C SER A 116 18.05 -17.75 22.47
N ALA A 117 19.25 -18.10 22.01
CA ALA A 117 19.88 -17.43 20.87
C ALA A 117 19.03 -17.50 19.58
N ALA A 118 18.21 -18.55 19.43
CA ALA A 118 17.29 -18.66 18.31
C ALA A 118 16.11 -17.68 18.45
N ASP A 119 15.63 -17.44 19.67
CA ASP A 119 14.58 -16.45 19.93
C ASP A 119 15.10 -15.04 19.64
N VAL A 120 16.33 -14.70 20.06
CA VAL A 120 16.96 -13.40 19.77
C VAL A 120 17.08 -13.16 18.25
N GLU A 121 17.53 -14.17 17.49
CA GLU A 121 17.60 -14.04 16.03
C GLU A 121 16.20 -13.94 15.38
N GLY A 122 15.20 -14.62 15.93
CA GLY A 122 13.81 -14.49 15.52
C GLY A 122 13.27 -13.07 15.74
N MET A 123 13.53 -12.48 16.91
CA MET A 123 13.13 -11.09 17.21
C MET A 123 13.81 -10.09 16.27
N LYS A 124 15.08 -10.31 15.94
CA LYS A 124 15.80 -9.50 14.94
C LYS A 124 15.19 -9.59 13.55
N ALA A 125 14.79 -10.79 13.12
CA ALA A 125 14.12 -10.98 11.85
C ALA A 125 12.77 -10.25 11.83
N ASN A 126 12.02 -10.30 12.94
CA ASN A 126 10.76 -9.60 13.08
C ASN A 126 10.93 -8.07 13.07
N GLU A 127 11.95 -7.54 13.74
CA GLU A 127 12.31 -6.11 13.65
C GLU A 127 12.53 -5.70 12.19
N ALA A 128 13.34 -6.46 11.44
CA ALA A 128 13.63 -6.16 10.04
C ALA A 128 12.39 -6.28 9.14
N THR A 129 11.51 -7.25 9.39
CA THR A 129 10.23 -7.38 8.69
C THR A 129 9.33 -6.18 8.97
N LEU A 130 9.18 -5.77 10.23
CA LEU A 130 8.39 -4.60 10.62
C LEU A 130 8.94 -3.30 10.04
N GLN A 131 10.26 -3.16 9.95
CA GLN A 131 10.88 -2.04 9.22
C GLN A 131 10.44 -2.01 7.75
N GLY A 132 10.43 -3.17 7.08
CA GLY A 132 9.95 -3.27 5.69
C GLY A 132 8.45 -2.97 5.56
N VAL A 133 7.64 -3.39 6.53
CA VAL A 133 6.21 -3.07 6.62
C VAL A 133 6.00 -1.57 6.81
N ALA A 134 6.77 -0.91 7.68
CA ALA A 134 6.72 0.54 7.88
C ALA A 134 7.03 1.33 6.61
N VAL A 135 8.03 0.90 5.84
CA VAL A 135 8.34 1.48 4.53
C VAL A 135 7.16 1.32 3.57
N ARG A 136 6.60 0.10 3.46
CA ARG A 136 5.41 -0.14 2.61
C ARG A 136 4.23 0.74 3.00
N ALA A 137 3.96 0.89 4.31
CA ALA A 137 2.88 1.73 4.82
C ALA A 137 3.09 3.21 4.46
N ALA A 138 4.32 3.71 4.59
CA ALA A 138 4.68 5.09 4.24
C ALA A 138 4.58 5.36 2.73
N ASP A 139 4.85 4.35 1.90
CA ASP A 139 4.83 4.44 0.43
C ASP A 139 3.43 4.27 -0.19
N LEU A 140 2.39 3.98 0.60
CA LEU A 140 1.02 3.95 0.11
C LEU A 140 0.61 5.32 -0.46
N ASP A 141 -0.16 5.31 -1.54
CA ASP A 141 -0.75 6.50 -2.17
C ASP A 141 -2.24 6.59 -1.79
N PRO A 142 -2.59 7.22 -0.65
CA PRO A 142 -3.96 7.24 -0.17
C PRO A 142 -4.86 8.11 -1.08
N PRO A 143 -6.08 7.66 -1.41
CA PRO A 143 -7.12 8.53 -1.92
C PRO A 143 -7.34 9.72 -0.96
N GLN A 144 -7.70 10.88 -1.50
CA GLN A 144 -7.81 12.13 -0.72
C GLN A 144 -8.66 12.00 0.56
N ARG A 145 -9.73 11.18 0.52
CA ARG A 145 -10.60 10.96 1.67
C ARG A 145 -9.94 10.19 2.83
N TYR A 146 -8.86 9.46 2.56
CA TYR A 146 -8.14 8.62 3.51
C TYR A 146 -6.80 9.22 3.97
N GLU A 147 -6.45 10.46 3.59
CA GLU A 147 -5.19 11.09 4.01
C GLU A 147 -5.01 11.17 5.54
N GLU A 148 -6.07 11.43 6.31
CA GLU A 148 -5.98 11.41 7.78
C GLU A 148 -5.78 9.98 8.30
N GLN A 149 -6.54 9.03 7.76
CA GLN A 149 -6.42 7.63 8.15
C GLN A 149 -5.02 7.09 7.87
N HIS A 150 -4.47 7.36 6.68
CA HIS A 150 -3.11 6.98 6.30
C HIS A 150 -2.05 7.49 7.27
N ARG A 151 -2.16 8.76 7.70
CA ARG A 151 -1.25 9.35 8.70
C ARG A 151 -1.31 8.62 10.03
N VAL A 152 -2.52 8.30 10.50
CA VAL A 152 -2.74 7.56 11.76
C VAL A 152 -2.23 6.13 11.64
N PHE A 153 -2.50 5.47 10.52
CA PHE A 153 -2.04 4.13 10.20
C PHE A 153 -0.52 4.04 10.17
N GLY A 154 0.15 4.91 9.41
CA GLY A 154 1.62 4.95 9.33
C GLY A 154 2.27 5.17 10.70
N ALA A 155 1.68 6.04 11.55
CA ALA A 155 2.15 6.21 12.92
C ALA A 155 2.00 4.92 13.75
N ALA A 156 0.92 4.16 13.57
CA ALA A 156 0.73 2.90 14.27
C ALA A 156 1.79 1.85 13.88
N ILE A 157 2.06 1.71 12.57
CA ILE A 157 3.06 0.78 12.05
C ILE A 157 4.47 1.15 12.55
N GLU A 158 4.81 2.44 12.58
CA GLU A 158 6.09 2.89 13.14
C GLU A 158 6.22 2.54 14.63
N GLN A 159 5.15 2.70 15.41
CA GLN A 159 5.16 2.33 16.84
C GLN A 159 5.37 0.82 17.04
N LEU A 160 4.80 -0.04 16.18
CA LEU A 160 5.05 -1.48 16.21
C LEU A 160 6.52 -1.81 15.89
N HIS A 161 7.09 -1.16 14.87
CA HIS A 161 8.50 -1.30 14.53
C HIS A 161 9.42 -0.87 15.67
N GLU A 162 9.18 0.30 16.27
CA GLU A 162 9.96 0.81 17.40
C GLU A 162 9.84 -0.09 18.64
N ALA A 163 8.66 -0.61 18.93
CA ALA A 163 8.46 -1.58 20.00
C ALA A 163 9.23 -2.89 19.73
N ALA A 164 9.19 -3.43 18.51
CA ALA A 164 9.96 -4.63 18.15
C ALA A 164 11.48 -4.40 18.23
N ARG A 165 11.96 -3.22 17.82
CA ARG A 165 13.36 -2.81 17.96
C ARG A 165 13.79 -2.78 19.43
N MET A 166 12.97 -2.23 20.32
CA MET A 166 13.24 -2.23 21.76
C MET A 166 13.24 -3.65 22.34
N ALA A 167 12.28 -4.49 21.93
CA ALA A 167 12.22 -5.88 22.35
C ALA A 167 13.51 -6.64 21.97
N HIS A 168 13.98 -6.50 20.73
CA HIS A 168 15.22 -7.10 20.28
C HIS A 168 16.45 -6.52 21.02
N ALA A 169 16.49 -5.22 21.27
CA ALA A 169 17.57 -4.60 22.04
C ALA A 169 17.67 -5.17 23.47
N MET A 170 16.54 -5.32 24.17
CA MET A 170 16.50 -5.97 25.49
C MET A 170 16.95 -7.43 25.41
N ALA A 171 16.55 -8.16 24.36
CA ALA A 171 16.94 -9.55 24.16
C ALA A 171 18.45 -9.73 23.88
N VAL A 172 19.10 -8.77 23.20
CA VAL A 172 20.54 -8.81 22.89
C VAL A 172 21.40 -8.47 24.09
N ASP A 173 20.96 -7.53 24.93
CA ASP A 173 21.69 -7.12 26.13
C ASP A 173 20.80 -7.18 27.39
N PRO A 174 20.58 -8.39 27.95
CA PRO A 174 19.61 -8.54 29.01
C PRO A 174 19.97 -7.83 30.31
N VAL A 175 21.26 -7.54 30.53
CA VAL A 175 21.77 -6.85 31.72
C VAL A 175 21.49 -5.34 31.65
N ALA A 176 21.32 -4.80 30.45
CA ALA A 176 20.96 -3.40 30.23
C ALA A 176 19.45 -3.15 30.26
N ALA A 177 18.62 -4.19 30.14
CA ALA A 177 17.17 -4.03 30.24
C ALA A 177 16.76 -3.67 31.67
N THR A 178 15.89 -2.68 31.78
CA THR A 178 15.37 -2.17 33.06
C THR A 178 13.86 -2.22 33.05
N GLU A 179 13.22 -2.12 34.22
CA GLU A 179 11.76 -1.96 34.33
C GLU A 179 11.24 -0.84 33.40
N THR A 180 11.93 0.30 33.35
CA THR A 180 11.61 1.42 32.45
C THR A 180 11.66 1.01 30.97
N SER A 181 12.53 0.08 30.58
CA SER A 181 12.61 -0.41 29.19
C SER A 181 11.37 -1.23 28.81
N PHE A 182 10.82 -2.01 29.75
CA PHE A 182 9.57 -2.74 29.55
C PHE A 182 8.37 -1.79 29.57
N ASP A 183 8.34 -0.81 30.47
CA ASP A 183 7.29 0.23 30.48
C ASP A 183 7.27 1.02 29.16
N GLU A 184 8.43 1.40 28.63
CA GLU A 184 8.53 2.09 27.34
C GLU A 184 8.08 1.19 26.17
N TYR A 185 8.43 -0.10 26.22
CA TYR A 185 7.96 -1.09 25.25
C TYR A 185 6.44 -1.23 25.27
N ASP A 186 5.85 -1.47 26.44
CA ASP A 186 4.41 -1.65 26.62
C ASP A 186 3.65 -0.37 26.27
N GLY A 187 4.21 0.79 26.61
CA GLY A 187 3.67 2.10 26.22
C GLY A 187 3.56 2.25 24.69
N ARG A 188 4.58 1.83 23.93
CA ARG A 188 4.52 1.85 22.46
C ARG A 188 3.57 0.82 21.89
N ALA A 189 3.53 -0.39 22.45
CA ALA A 189 2.57 -1.41 22.05
C ALA A 189 1.11 -0.92 22.25
N GLY A 190 0.84 -0.29 23.39
CA GLY A 190 -0.45 0.32 23.70
C GLY A 190 -0.79 1.49 22.77
N GLU A 191 0.16 2.37 22.47
CA GLU A 191 -0.02 3.47 21.51
C GLU A 191 -0.31 2.96 20.11
N ALA A 192 0.44 1.97 19.62
CA ALA A 192 0.21 1.32 18.34
C ALA A 192 -1.20 0.73 18.25
N SER A 193 -1.62 -0.01 19.28
CA SER A 193 -2.97 -0.58 19.37
C SER A 193 -4.07 0.49 19.28
N ALA A 194 -3.93 1.58 20.03
CA ALA A 194 -4.88 2.68 20.00
C ALA A 194 -4.93 3.39 18.63
N LEU A 195 -3.79 3.54 17.97
CA LEU A 195 -3.71 4.14 16.63
C LEU A 195 -4.29 3.22 15.56
N LEU A 196 -4.03 1.90 15.59
CA LEU A 196 -4.66 0.94 14.67
C LEU A 196 -6.19 0.97 14.80
N ARG A 197 -6.71 0.97 16.02
CA ARG A 197 -8.16 1.10 16.27
C ARG A 197 -8.72 2.41 15.68
N ARG A 198 -8.02 3.53 15.85
CA ARG A 198 -8.44 4.82 15.27
C ARG A 198 -8.35 4.81 13.75
N SER A 199 -7.32 4.19 13.18
CA SER A 199 -7.16 3.99 11.73
C SER A 199 -8.36 3.24 11.16
N ASN A 200 -8.72 2.09 11.75
CA ASN A 200 -9.89 1.29 11.39
C ASN A 200 -11.19 2.11 11.41
N GLN A 201 -11.40 2.89 12.48
CA GLN A 201 -12.57 3.77 12.60
C GLN A 201 -12.66 4.83 11.49
N LEU A 202 -11.52 5.38 11.06
CA LEU A 202 -11.46 6.36 9.97
C LEU A 202 -11.64 5.70 8.60
N LEU A 203 -11.17 4.46 8.46
CA LEU A 203 -11.33 3.66 7.23
C LEU A 203 -12.78 3.19 7.04
N GLY A 204 -13.50 2.98 8.16
CA GLY A 204 -14.83 2.39 8.19
C GLY A 204 -14.81 0.86 8.24
N GLU A 205 -13.65 0.28 8.53
CA GLU A 205 -13.38 -1.16 8.53
C GLU A 205 -12.96 -1.63 9.92
N ASP A 206 -12.97 -2.95 10.16
CA ASP A 206 -12.53 -3.56 11.43
C ASP A 206 -11.45 -4.62 11.18
N HIS A 207 -10.31 -4.16 10.67
CA HIS A 207 -9.16 -5.03 10.41
C HIS A 207 -8.47 -5.45 11.72
N GLU A 208 -7.68 -6.52 11.63
CA GLU A 208 -7.00 -7.12 12.78
C GLU A 208 -6.08 -6.13 13.53
N THR A 209 -6.14 -6.11 14.85
CA THR A 209 -5.30 -5.25 15.71
C THR A 209 -4.54 -6.09 16.74
N ILE A 210 -3.62 -5.47 17.48
CA ILE A 210 -2.84 -6.12 18.54
C ILE A 210 -3.48 -5.98 19.94
N GLU A 211 -4.79 -5.79 20.02
CA GLU A 211 -5.51 -5.55 21.29
C GLU A 211 -5.48 -6.74 22.27
N ASP A 212 -5.18 -7.93 21.76
CA ASP A 212 -5.07 -9.17 22.52
C ASP A 212 -3.70 -9.35 23.21
N VAL A 213 -2.73 -8.51 22.86
CA VAL A 213 -1.38 -8.54 23.41
C VAL A 213 -1.40 -8.11 24.88
N ARG A 214 -0.72 -8.88 25.74
CA ARG A 214 -0.63 -8.61 27.18
C ARG A 214 0.57 -7.73 27.48
N GLU A 215 0.56 -7.03 28.61
CA GLU A 215 1.76 -6.31 29.09
C GLU A 215 2.87 -7.30 29.45
N VAL A 216 4.13 -6.89 29.27
CA VAL A 216 5.30 -7.68 29.65
C VAL A 216 5.76 -7.24 31.03
N SER A 217 5.51 -8.09 32.04
CA SER A 217 6.00 -7.87 33.40
C SER A 217 7.13 -8.85 33.74
N PRO A 218 8.40 -8.40 33.80
CA PRO A 218 9.50 -9.24 34.25
C PRO A 218 9.51 -9.37 35.78
N GLU A 219 9.96 -10.51 36.30
CA GLU A 219 10.31 -10.64 37.72
C GLU A 219 11.80 -10.31 37.91
N PHE A 220 12.09 -9.07 38.31
CA PHE A 220 13.46 -8.60 38.59
C PHE A 220 13.98 -9.02 39.98
#